data_AF-A0A0G4AR45-F1
#
_entry.id   AF-A0A0G4AR45-F1
#
_cell.length_a   1.000
_cell.length_b   1.000
_cell.length_c   1.000
_cell.angle_alpha   90.00
_cell.angle_beta   90.00
_cell.angle_gamma   90.00
#
_symmetry.space_group_name_H-M   'P 1'
#
loop_
_entity.id
_entity.type
_entity.pdbx_description
1 polymer ?
#
loop_
_entity_poly.entity_id
_entity_poly.type
_entity_poly.pdbx_seq_one_letter_code
_entity_poly.pdbx_strand_id
1 'polypeptide(L)'
;MYWLTIYIIICLLILVPYPIRGTTTDTGGVIMSKNMERIFFAFLLSFVGSIIARQLGALWWVGLIVGFVTGYIGCDAREFIRAIPVAFRTTCTGTNSWIPTRAGLKRFTRFAFYTFGAGASIAFTFFGAILLVISPPPTEHATTWLQWSAYFGIYVGLTLMFIASSSFKSEDSMQRHVKDMSHIVQLFHPIPFVVRTIWIAIFYVLLVVALVTEKVSEFAWQFTHHLFRIVHSHERVLFGIDVAIGVAIGHYTGNAILGGLAGVAWWILDWHLISLKLMKVQPAR
;
A
#
# COMPACT_ATOMS: atom_id res chain seq x y z
N MET A 1 -6.61 0.96 23.63
CA MET A 1 -7.95 0.34 23.42
C MET A 1 -8.51 0.56 22.01
N TYR A 2 -8.40 1.76 21.43
CA TYR A 2 -8.98 2.10 20.11
C TYR A 2 -8.53 1.22 18.92
N TRP A 3 -7.25 0.86 18.84
CA TRP A 3 -6.72 0.01 17.76
C TRP A 3 -7.31 -1.39 17.72
N LEU A 4 -7.65 -1.95 18.89
CA LEU A 4 -8.25 -3.29 18.98
C LEU A 4 -9.69 -3.28 18.45
N THR A 5 -10.45 -2.23 18.73
CA THR A 5 -11.82 -2.07 18.23
C THR A 5 -11.84 -1.90 16.71
N ILE A 6 -10.92 -1.10 16.16
CA ILE A 6 -10.78 -0.92 14.70
C ILE A 6 -10.37 -2.24 14.04
N TYR A 7 -9.42 -2.97 14.63
CA TYR A 7 -8.98 -4.26 14.10
C TYR A 7 -10.11 -5.31 14.12
N ILE A 8 -10.87 -5.39 15.21
CA ILE A 8 -12.04 -6.29 15.32
C ILE A 8 -13.12 -5.93 14.30
N ILE A 9 -13.37 -4.63 14.06
CA ILE A 9 -14.35 -4.17 13.06
C ILE A 9 -13.88 -4.52 11.63
N ILE A 10 -12.61 -4.31 11.32
CA ILE A 10 -12.03 -4.67 10.01
C ILE A 10 -12.08 -6.20 9.83
N CYS A 11 -11.70 -6.96 10.86
CA CYS A 11 -11.82 -8.40 10.84
C CYS A 11 -13.28 -8.86 10.69
N LEU A 12 -14.24 -8.24 11.36
CA LEU A 12 -15.67 -8.55 11.18
C LEU A 12 -16.16 -8.24 9.76
N LEU A 13 -15.76 -7.10 9.17
CA LEU A 13 -16.11 -6.77 7.79
C LEU A 13 -15.48 -7.72 6.76
N ILE A 14 -14.29 -8.26 7.05
CA ILE A 14 -13.60 -9.23 6.18
C ILE A 14 -14.12 -10.66 6.41
N LEU A 15 -14.51 -10.99 7.65
CA LEU A 15 -14.86 -12.34 8.07
C LEU A 15 -16.35 -12.64 8.05
N VAL A 16 -17.25 -11.66 7.89
CA VAL A 16 -18.67 -11.94 7.62
C VAL A 16 -18.69 -12.72 6.30
N PRO A 17 -18.90 -14.05 6.36
CA PRO A 17 -18.79 -14.88 5.18
C PRO A 17 -19.94 -14.46 4.28
N TYR A 18 -19.62 -13.90 3.11
CA TYR A 18 -20.60 -13.80 2.05
C TYR A 18 -21.15 -15.22 1.85
N PRO A 19 -22.47 -15.44 1.92
CA PRO A 19 -23.02 -16.75 1.58
C PRO A 19 -22.64 -17.01 0.13
N ILE A 20 -21.61 -17.85 -0.05
CA ILE A 20 -21.17 -18.29 -1.37
C ILE A 20 -22.35 -19.09 -1.88
N ARG A 21 -23.11 -18.49 -2.78
CA ARG A 21 -24.25 -19.11 -3.44
C ARG A 21 -23.74 -20.38 -4.12
N GLY A 22 -23.82 -21.49 -3.40
CA GLY A 22 -23.69 -22.82 -3.97
C GLY A 22 -24.70 -22.92 -5.10
N THR A 23 -24.26 -23.43 -6.23
CA THR A 23 -25.15 -23.86 -7.31
C THR A 23 -26.26 -24.68 -6.67
N THR A 24 -27.48 -24.14 -6.70
CA THR A 24 -28.66 -24.68 -6.07
C THR A 24 -28.87 -26.11 -6.52
N THR A 25 -28.44 -27.08 -5.71
CA THR A 25 -29.12 -28.36 -5.61
C THR A 25 -30.40 -28.09 -4.85
N ASP A 26 -31.53 -28.47 -5.45
CA ASP A 26 -32.94 -28.32 -5.05
C ASP A 26 -33.26 -28.85 -3.64
N THR A 27 -32.61 -28.32 -2.62
CA THR A 27 -32.95 -28.54 -1.23
C THR A 27 -33.58 -27.26 -0.74
N GLY A 28 -34.84 -27.33 -0.29
CA GLY A 28 -35.72 -26.20 0.05
C GLY A 28 -35.27 -25.35 1.23
N GLY A 29 -34.01 -24.89 1.23
CA GLY A 29 -33.48 -23.89 2.14
C GLY A 29 -34.10 -22.54 1.84
N VAL A 30 -34.42 -21.81 2.91
CA VAL A 30 -34.98 -20.46 2.88
C VAL A 30 -34.04 -19.54 2.10
N ILE A 31 -34.36 -19.29 0.84
CA ILE A 31 -33.64 -18.33 0.01
C ILE A 31 -33.97 -16.94 0.56
N MET A 32 -33.07 -16.39 1.36
CA MET A 32 -33.14 -15.00 1.77
C MET A 32 -33.16 -14.13 0.50
N SER A 33 -34.20 -13.32 0.34
CA SER A 33 -34.34 -12.48 -0.85
C SER A 33 -33.17 -11.48 -0.93
N LYS A 34 -32.67 -11.18 -2.13
CA LYS A 34 -31.58 -10.20 -2.35
C LYS A 34 -31.84 -8.85 -1.67
N ASN A 35 -33.11 -8.46 -1.53
CA ASN A 35 -33.50 -7.22 -0.87
C ASN A 35 -33.21 -7.25 0.63
N MET A 36 -33.41 -8.40 1.28
CA MET A 36 -33.11 -8.59 2.70
C MET A 36 -31.60 -8.48 2.96
N GLU A 37 -30.76 -9.02 2.08
CA GLU A 37 -29.30 -8.87 2.17
C GLU A 37 -28.89 -7.40 2.06
N ARG A 38 -29.43 -6.66 1.07
CA ARG A 38 -29.15 -5.23 0.88
C ARG A 38 -29.55 -4.38 2.09
N ILE A 39 -30.72 -4.66 2.68
CA ILE A 39 -31.18 -4.01 3.91
C ILE A 39 -30.19 -4.26 5.05
N PHE A 40 -29.78 -5.52 5.24
CA PHE A 40 -28.84 -5.88 6.27
C PHE A 40 -27.49 -5.17 6.09
N PHE A 41 -26.96 -5.11 4.87
CA PHE A 41 -25.71 -4.40 4.58
C PHE A 41 -25.85 -2.89 4.76
N ALA A 42 -26.96 -2.27 4.33
CA ALA A 42 -27.20 -0.85 4.54
C ALA A 42 -27.18 -0.50 6.03
N PHE A 43 -27.82 -1.33 6.86
CA PHE A 43 -27.78 -1.21 8.31
C PHE A 43 -26.36 -1.35 8.85
N LEU A 44 -25.69 -2.47 8.54
CA LEU A 44 -24.40 -2.83 9.12
C LEU A 44 -23.32 -1.81 8.77
N LEU A 45 -23.24 -1.39 7.52
CA LEU A 45 -22.23 -0.45 7.05
C LEU A 45 -22.47 0.96 7.61
N SER A 46 -23.74 1.39 7.71
CA SER A 46 -24.09 2.66 8.33
C SER A 46 -23.80 2.66 9.83
N PHE A 47 -24.08 1.54 10.51
CA PHE A 47 -23.78 1.35 11.94
C PHE A 47 -22.28 1.42 12.20
N VAL A 48 -21.48 0.65 11.45
CA VAL A 48 -20.02 0.63 11.59
C VAL A 48 -19.42 2.00 11.25
N GLY A 49 -19.84 2.62 10.15
CA GLY A 49 -19.38 3.94 9.77
C GLY A 49 -19.73 5.00 10.83
N SER A 50 -20.90 4.90 11.47
CA SER A 50 -21.30 5.78 12.59
C SER A 50 -20.38 5.63 13.79
N ILE A 51 -19.96 4.39 14.13
CA ILE A 51 -19.00 4.14 15.20
C ILE A 51 -17.66 4.80 14.87
N ILE A 52 -17.16 4.60 13.64
CA ILE A 52 -15.89 5.19 13.19
C ILE A 52 -15.96 6.72 13.22
N ALA A 53 -17.00 7.31 12.65
CA ALA A 53 -17.22 8.75 12.63
C ALA A 53 -17.23 9.33 14.05
N ARG A 54 -17.87 8.65 15.00
CA ARG A 54 -17.92 9.08 16.40
C ARG A 54 -16.58 8.97 17.11
N GLN A 55 -15.82 7.90 16.87
CA GLN A 55 -14.50 7.73 17.48
C GLN A 55 -13.49 8.79 17.04
N LEU A 56 -13.65 9.32 15.82
CA LEU A 56 -12.74 10.28 15.22
C LEU A 56 -13.04 11.75 15.55
N GLY A 57 -14.15 12.04 16.24
CA GLY A 57 -14.49 13.40 16.71
C GLY A 57 -14.52 14.41 15.56
N ALA A 58 -13.56 15.35 15.54
CA ALA A 58 -13.44 16.36 14.49
C ALA A 58 -13.20 15.77 13.09
N LEU A 59 -12.65 14.55 13.00
CA LEU A 59 -12.40 13.82 11.75
C LEU A 59 -13.56 12.87 11.37
N TRP A 60 -14.79 13.15 11.81
CA TRP A 60 -15.97 12.33 11.57
C TRP A 60 -16.27 12.08 10.08
N TRP A 61 -15.90 13.00 9.20
CA TRP A 61 -16.03 12.88 7.74
C TRP A 61 -15.26 11.67 7.18
N VAL A 62 -14.22 11.18 7.86
CA VAL A 62 -13.53 9.93 7.50
C VAL A 62 -14.50 8.75 7.59
N GLY A 63 -15.37 8.73 8.60
CA GLY A 63 -16.42 7.71 8.73
C GLY A 63 -17.42 7.75 7.58
N LEU A 64 -17.75 8.94 7.06
CA LEU A 64 -18.60 9.09 5.87
C LEU A 64 -17.93 8.47 4.63
N ILE A 65 -16.65 8.79 4.40
CA ILE A 65 -15.91 8.26 3.24
C ILE A 65 -15.81 6.73 3.34
N VAL A 66 -15.47 6.21 4.51
CA VAL A 66 -15.40 4.76 4.75
C VAL A 66 -16.76 4.11 4.55
N GLY A 67 -17.84 4.70 5.09
CA GLY A 67 -19.20 4.21 4.90
C GLY A 67 -19.62 4.22 3.43
N PHE A 68 -19.36 5.31 2.71
CA PHE A 68 -19.65 5.43 1.28
C PHE A 68 -18.90 4.37 0.47
N VAL A 69 -17.58 4.24 0.66
CA VAL A 69 -16.75 3.29 -0.08
C VAL A 69 -17.14 1.84 0.23
N THR A 70 -17.36 1.52 1.51
CA THR A 70 -17.77 0.16 1.90
C THR A 70 -19.20 -0.14 1.45
N GLY A 71 -20.11 0.84 1.44
CA GLY A 71 -21.43 0.73 0.83
C GLY A 71 -21.37 0.47 -0.67
N TYR A 72 -20.62 1.30 -1.39
CA TYR A 72 -20.42 1.20 -2.83
C TYR A 72 -19.89 -0.18 -3.25
N ILE A 73 -18.91 -0.71 -2.53
CA ILE A 73 -18.36 -2.04 -2.76
C ILE A 73 -19.33 -3.13 -2.28
N GLY A 74 -19.93 -2.96 -1.11
CA GLY A 74 -20.79 -3.95 -0.45
C GLY A 74 -22.10 -4.23 -1.17
N CYS A 75 -22.63 -3.25 -1.93
CA CYS A 75 -23.83 -3.45 -2.74
C CYS A 75 -23.69 -4.60 -3.74
N ASP A 76 -22.47 -4.83 -4.26
CA ASP A 76 -22.18 -5.94 -5.16
C ASP A 76 -20.70 -6.33 -5.11
N ALA A 77 -20.27 -6.78 -3.94
CA ALA A 77 -18.87 -7.11 -3.70
C ALA A 77 -18.35 -8.17 -4.68
N ARG A 78 -19.24 -9.06 -5.15
CA ARG A 78 -18.89 -10.12 -6.09
C ARG A 78 -18.53 -9.56 -7.46
N GLU A 79 -19.35 -8.68 -8.01
CA GLU A 79 -19.04 -8.05 -9.29
C GLU A 79 -17.82 -7.13 -9.17
N PHE A 80 -17.66 -6.43 -8.04
CA PHE A 80 -16.44 -5.67 -7.75
C PHE A 80 -15.18 -6.56 -7.78
N ILE A 81 -15.16 -7.68 -7.04
CA ILE A 81 -14.03 -8.61 -6.99
C ILE A 81 -13.75 -9.22 -8.37
N ARG A 82 -14.80 -9.50 -9.17
CA ARG A 82 -14.66 -9.99 -10.55
C ARG A 82 -14.12 -8.92 -11.50
N ALA A 83 -14.42 -7.65 -11.27
CA ALA A 83 -13.92 -6.55 -12.08
C ALA A 83 -12.42 -6.29 -11.86
N ILE A 84 -11.87 -6.55 -10.66
CA ILE A 84 -10.44 -6.37 -10.35
C ILE A 84 -9.51 -7.05 -11.38
N PRO A 85 -9.58 -8.37 -11.62
CA PRO A 85 -8.68 -9.02 -12.58
C PRO A 85 -8.91 -8.56 -14.01
N VAL A 86 -10.13 -8.14 -14.36
CA VAL A 86 -10.45 -7.58 -15.69
C VAL A 86 -9.80 -6.22 -15.86
N ALA A 87 -10.03 -5.29 -14.92
CA ALA A 87 -9.43 -3.96 -14.91
C ALA A 87 -7.90 -4.03 -14.92
N PHE A 88 -7.33 -4.96 -14.15
CA PHE A 88 -5.88 -5.20 -14.12
C PHE A 88 -5.36 -5.63 -15.49
N ARG A 89 -5.99 -6.62 -16.13
CA ARG A 89 -5.60 -7.07 -17.48
C ARG A 89 -5.74 -5.96 -18.50
N THR A 90 -6.85 -5.20 -18.48
CA THR A 90 -7.08 -4.07 -19.38
C THR A 90 -6.01 -2.99 -19.22
N THR A 91 -5.65 -2.67 -17.98
CA THR A 91 -4.60 -1.69 -17.68
C THR A 91 -3.24 -2.19 -18.20
N CYS A 92 -2.90 -3.45 -17.93
CA CYS A 92 -1.68 -4.08 -18.46
C CYS A 92 -1.61 -4.09 -19.99
N THR A 93 -2.74 -4.22 -20.69
CA THR A 93 -2.76 -4.19 -22.17
C THR A 93 -2.76 -2.78 -22.76
N GLY A 94 -3.37 -1.80 -22.09
CA GLY A 94 -3.46 -0.41 -22.55
C GLY A 94 -2.19 0.40 -22.25
N THR A 95 -1.50 0.04 -21.18
CA THR A 95 -0.21 0.63 -20.84
C THR A 95 0.87 -0.08 -21.66
N ASN A 96 1.21 0.45 -22.84
CA ASN A 96 2.38 0.02 -23.63
C ASN A 96 3.71 0.08 -22.83
N SER A 97 3.68 0.63 -21.62
CA SER A 97 4.81 0.78 -20.74
C SER A 97 4.67 -0.11 -19.50
N TRP A 98 5.68 -0.96 -19.34
CA TRP A 98 6.12 -1.50 -18.05
C TRP A 98 5.21 -2.55 -17.40
N ILE A 99 4.85 -3.62 -18.11
CA ILE A 99 4.80 -4.92 -17.43
C ILE A 99 6.26 -5.31 -17.23
N PRO A 100 6.81 -5.29 -16.01
CA PRO A 100 8.17 -5.76 -15.81
C PRO A 100 8.15 -7.24 -16.17
N THR A 101 8.77 -7.59 -17.29
CA THR A 101 9.06 -8.98 -17.63
C THR A 101 9.65 -9.64 -16.39
N ARG A 102 9.43 -10.95 -16.18
CA ARG A 102 10.06 -11.65 -15.02
C ARG A 102 11.56 -11.34 -14.90
N ALA A 103 12.23 -11.12 -16.03
CA ALA A 103 13.60 -10.65 -16.11
C ALA A 103 13.79 -9.20 -15.63
N GLY A 104 12.95 -8.26 -16.05
CA GLY A 104 12.95 -6.86 -15.58
C GLY A 104 12.66 -6.75 -14.08
N LEU A 105 11.70 -7.50 -13.56
CA LEU A 105 11.40 -7.53 -12.12
C LEU A 105 12.59 -8.08 -11.33
N LYS A 106 13.22 -9.16 -11.80
CA LYS A 106 14.41 -9.74 -11.15
C LYS A 106 15.61 -8.79 -11.18
N ARG A 107 15.78 -8.00 -12.25
CA ARG A 107 16.82 -6.96 -12.34
C ARG A 107 16.51 -5.80 -11.39
N PHE A 108 15.27 -5.34 -11.37
CA PHE A 108 14.82 -4.26 -10.49
C PHE A 108 14.95 -4.65 -9.01
N THR A 109 14.53 -5.85 -8.61
CA THR A 109 14.65 -6.30 -7.21
C THR A 109 16.08 -6.50 -6.79
N ARG A 110 16.95 -7.07 -7.65
CA ARG A 110 18.39 -7.15 -7.38
C ARG A 110 19.00 -5.76 -7.24
N PHE A 111 18.68 -4.86 -8.15
CA PHE A 111 19.22 -3.51 -8.15
C PHE A 111 18.75 -2.73 -6.92
N ALA A 112 17.44 -2.74 -6.62
CA ALA A 112 16.87 -2.16 -5.41
C ALA A 112 17.47 -2.77 -4.14
N PHE A 113 17.68 -4.08 -4.09
CA PHE A 113 18.33 -4.75 -2.96
C PHE A 113 19.78 -4.29 -2.78
N TYR A 114 20.56 -4.17 -3.86
CA TYR A 114 21.93 -3.69 -3.78
C TYR A 114 22.02 -2.19 -3.44
N THR A 115 21.19 -1.33 -4.03
CA THR A 115 21.20 0.11 -3.75
C THR A 115 20.61 0.43 -2.37
N PHE A 116 19.50 -0.21 -1.99
CA PHE A 116 18.89 -0.03 -0.67
C PHE A 116 19.76 -0.69 0.41
N GLY A 117 20.29 -1.88 0.17
CA GLY A 117 21.18 -2.58 1.09
C GLY A 117 22.48 -1.81 1.33
N ALA A 118 23.10 -1.27 0.27
CA ALA A 118 24.29 -0.43 0.41
C ALA A 118 23.98 0.90 1.12
N GLY A 119 22.89 1.57 0.73
CA GLY A 119 22.45 2.82 1.36
C GLY A 119 22.09 2.65 2.84
N ALA A 120 21.35 1.59 3.18
CA ALA A 120 21.01 1.24 4.56
C ALA A 120 22.27 0.88 5.37
N SER A 121 23.19 0.10 4.81
CA SER A 121 24.46 -0.25 5.48
C SER A 121 25.29 1.00 5.81
N ILE A 122 25.41 1.93 4.87
CA ILE A 122 26.08 3.22 5.09
C ILE A 122 25.34 4.03 6.16
N ALA A 123 24.01 4.18 6.04
CA ALA A 123 23.21 4.92 6.99
C ALA A 123 23.30 4.35 8.42
N PHE A 124 23.25 3.02 8.58
CA PHE A 124 23.42 2.35 9.88
C PHE A 124 24.83 2.53 10.44
N THR A 125 25.86 2.52 9.60
CA THR A 125 27.24 2.79 10.03
C THR A 125 27.39 4.22 10.55
N PHE A 126 26.83 5.20 9.84
CA PHE A 126 26.82 6.60 10.25
C PHE A 126 25.98 6.83 11.52
N PHE A 127 24.80 6.23 11.59
CA PHE A 127 23.94 6.30 12.76
C PHE A 127 24.62 5.68 13.99
N GLY A 128 25.28 4.54 13.83
CA GLY A 128 26.08 3.92 14.89
C GLY A 128 27.26 4.81 15.34
N ALA A 129 27.94 5.46 14.40
CA ALA A 129 29.02 6.41 14.72
C ALA A 129 28.51 7.64 15.48
N ILE A 130 27.35 8.20 15.10
CA ILE A 130 26.72 9.32 15.80
C ILE A 130 26.26 8.91 17.20
N LEU A 131 25.65 7.73 17.34
CA LEU A 131 25.25 7.19 18.64
C LEU A 131 26.44 6.98 19.58
N LEU A 132 27.62 6.61 19.06
CA LEU A 132 28.85 6.54 19.85
C LEU A 132 29.33 7.90 20.36
N VAL A 133 29.13 8.97 19.59
CA VAL A 133 29.52 10.33 19.99
C VAL A 133 28.58 10.90 21.06
N ILE A 134 27.29 10.55 20.98
CA ILE A 134 26.25 11.11 21.84
C ILE A 134 26.05 10.31 23.12
N SER A 135 26.26 8.98 23.11
CA SER A 135 26.06 8.16 24.30
C SER A 135 27.27 8.23 25.25
N PRO A 136 27.08 8.63 26.53
CA PRO A 136 28.13 8.47 27.54
C PRO A 136 28.44 6.97 27.73
N PRO A 137 29.70 6.57 28.01
CA PRO A 137 30.04 5.17 28.26
C PRO A 137 29.33 4.77 29.57
N PRO A 138 28.57 3.65 29.62
CA PRO A 138 29.14 2.31 29.45
C PRO A 138 28.15 1.22 28.96
N THR A 139 28.38 0.58 27.81
CA THR A 139 27.93 -0.81 27.61
C THR A 139 28.93 -1.53 26.69
N GLU A 140 29.68 -2.48 27.25
CA GLU A 140 30.72 -3.26 26.54
C GLU A 140 30.18 -4.01 25.31
N HIS A 141 28.85 -4.19 25.23
CA HIS A 141 28.18 -4.88 24.13
C HIS A 141 27.86 -4.00 22.92
N ALA A 142 27.67 -2.69 23.08
CA ALA A 142 27.38 -1.81 21.93
C ALA A 142 28.64 -1.55 21.09
N THR A 143 29.81 -1.50 21.74
CA THR A 143 31.13 -1.33 21.10
C THR A 143 31.57 -2.55 20.30
N THR A 144 31.19 -3.75 20.72
CA THR A 144 31.60 -5.00 20.04
C THR A 144 30.90 -5.21 18.71
N TRP A 145 29.57 -5.03 18.63
CA TRP A 145 28.85 -5.15 17.36
C TRP A 145 29.29 -4.11 16.31
N LEU A 146 29.64 -2.90 16.76
CA LEU A 146 30.16 -1.85 15.89
C LEU A 146 31.61 -2.12 15.45
N GLN A 147 32.43 -2.74 16.29
CA GLN A 147 33.75 -3.24 15.90
C GLN A 147 33.63 -4.34 14.84
N TRP A 148 32.72 -5.30 15.01
CA TRP A 148 32.52 -6.37 14.03
C TRP A 148 32.08 -5.85 12.66
N SER A 149 31.20 -4.83 12.60
CA SER A 149 30.81 -4.22 11.33
C SER A 149 31.97 -3.47 10.66
N ALA A 150 32.81 -2.78 11.43
CA ALA A 150 34.03 -2.14 10.93
C ALA A 150 35.04 -3.16 10.41
N TYR A 151 35.29 -4.26 11.13
CA TYR A 151 36.20 -5.33 10.71
C TYR A 151 35.70 -6.02 9.44
N PHE A 152 34.40 -6.24 9.30
CA PHE A 152 33.82 -6.81 8.08
C PHE A 152 34.02 -5.89 6.87
N GLY A 153 33.84 -4.57 7.05
CA GLY A 153 34.12 -3.58 6.00
C GLY A 153 35.58 -3.57 5.55
N ILE A 154 36.52 -3.62 6.50
CA ILE A 154 37.97 -3.69 6.23
C ILE A 154 38.33 -4.99 5.50
N TYR A 155 37.77 -6.13 5.93
CA TYR A 155 38.00 -7.43 5.30
C TYR A 155 37.56 -7.45 3.83
N VAL A 156 36.37 -6.92 3.53
CA VAL A 156 35.87 -6.82 2.15
C VAL A 156 36.77 -5.92 1.30
N GLY A 157 37.24 -4.79 1.84
CA GLY A 157 38.15 -3.88 1.15
C GLY A 157 39.52 -4.53 0.83
N LEU A 158 40.11 -5.25 1.79
CA LEU A 158 41.38 -5.96 1.59
C LEU A 158 41.27 -7.10 0.57
N THR A 159 40.14 -7.81 0.58
CA THR A 159 39.88 -8.90 -0.39
C THR A 159 39.83 -8.35 -1.82
N LEU A 160 39.19 -7.19 -2.03
CA LEU A 160 39.15 -6.52 -3.33
C LEU A 160 40.53 -6.02 -3.77
N MET A 161 41.37 -5.55 -2.83
CA MET A 161 42.76 -5.17 -3.10
C MET A 161 43.63 -6.36 -3.51
N PHE A 162 43.46 -7.52 -2.87
CA PHE A 162 44.22 -8.74 -3.17
C PHE A 162 43.89 -9.31 -4.56
N ILE A 163 42.63 -9.23 -4.96
CA ILE A 163 42.18 -9.64 -6.30
C ILE A 163 42.80 -8.72 -7.38
N ALA A 164 43.01 -7.44 -7.08
CA ALA A 164 43.63 -6.49 -8.00
C ALA A 164 45.15 -6.64 -8.11
N SER A 165 45.84 -7.08 -7.05
CA SER A 165 47.32 -7.10 -6.97
C SER A 165 48.01 -8.24 -7.72
N SER A 166 47.30 -9.30 -8.12
CA SER A 166 47.93 -10.52 -8.68
C SER A 166 48.38 -10.41 -10.15
N SER A 167 48.40 -9.21 -10.75
CA SER A 167 48.51 -9.03 -12.21
C SER A 167 49.74 -8.27 -12.75
N PHE A 168 50.79 -8.00 -11.96
CA PHE A 168 51.88 -7.11 -12.40
C PHE A 168 53.24 -7.81 -12.55
N LYS A 169 53.84 -7.73 -13.75
CA LYS A 169 55.12 -8.37 -14.13
C LYS A 169 56.25 -7.39 -14.52
N SER A 170 56.04 -6.07 -14.57
CA SER A 170 57.12 -5.11 -14.90
C SER A 170 57.11 -3.82 -14.08
N GLU A 171 58.28 -3.21 -13.92
CA GLU A 171 58.49 -1.99 -13.13
C GLU A 171 57.73 -0.77 -13.68
N ASP A 172 57.61 -0.65 -15.01
CA ASP A 172 56.76 0.34 -15.69
C ASP A 172 55.26 0.11 -15.50
N SER A 173 54.85 -1.15 -15.30
CA SER A 173 53.48 -1.48 -14.93
C SER A 173 53.21 -1.07 -13.48
N MET A 174 54.21 -1.18 -12.60
CA MET A 174 54.11 -0.79 -11.20
C MET A 174 54.01 0.72 -11.02
N GLN A 175 54.79 1.54 -11.74
CA GLN A 175 54.67 3.01 -11.66
C GLN A 175 53.33 3.53 -12.21
N ARG A 176 52.84 2.98 -13.33
CA ARG A 176 51.50 3.29 -13.84
C ARG A 176 50.43 2.86 -12.83
N HIS A 177 50.58 1.68 -12.24
CA HIS A 177 49.66 1.22 -11.22
C HIS A 177 49.71 2.07 -9.95
N VAL A 178 50.87 2.55 -9.49
CA VAL A 178 50.97 3.47 -8.34
C VAL A 178 50.29 4.81 -8.65
N LYS A 179 50.43 5.34 -9.87
CA LYS A 179 49.76 6.56 -10.28
C LYS A 179 48.23 6.37 -10.37
N ASP A 180 47.79 5.27 -10.96
CA ASP A 180 46.38 4.86 -11.00
C ASP A 180 45.84 4.59 -9.59
N MET A 181 46.61 3.95 -8.72
CA MET A 181 46.27 3.69 -7.32
C MET A 181 46.23 4.99 -6.52
N SER A 182 47.07 5.99 -6.82
CA SER A 182 47.00 7.30 -6.18
C SER A 182 45.76 8.07 -6.64
N HIS A 183 45.39 7.95 -7.92
CA HIS A 183 44.13 8.50 -8.44
C HIS A 183 42.93 7.79 -7.81
N ILE A 184 42.99 6.47 -7.66
CA ILE A 184 41.99 5.66 -6.95
C ILE A 184 41.97 6.07 -5.48
N VAL A 185 43.09 6.17 -4.77
CA VAL A 185 43.14 6.58 -3.36
C VAL A 185 42.66 8.01 -3.16
N GLN A 186 42.88 8.93 -4.10
CA GLN A 186 42.29 10.27 -4.07
C GLN A 186 40.78 10.25 -4.39
N LEU A 187 40.35 9.40 -5.32
CA LEU A 187 38.94 9.22 -5.70
C LEU A 187 38.14 8.50 -4.61
N PHE A 188 38.77 7.56 -3.90
CA PHE A 188 38.26 6.71 -2.83
C PHE A 188 38.74 7.19 -1.44
N HIS A 189 39.37 8.37 -1.36
CA HIS A 189 39.74 8.94 -0.07
C HIS A 189 38.44 9.06 0.73
N PRO A 190 38.36 8.43 1.92
CA PRO A 190 37.08 8.11 2.54
C PRO A 190 36.22 9.35 2.74
N ILE A 191 36.83 10.50 3.02
CA ILE A 191 36.12 11.76 3.25
C ILE A 191 35.46 12.31 1.96
N PRO A 192 36.18 12.70 0.89
CA PRO A 192 35.55 13.21 -0.32
C PRO A 192 34.77 12.14 -1.09
N PHE A 193 35.17 10.86 -1.03
CA PHE A 193 34.40 9.75 -1.62
C PHE A 193 33.05 9.62 -0.94
N VAL A 194 33.00 9.58 0.40
CA VAL A 194 31.75 9.43 1.14
C VAL A 194 30.87 10.66 1.00
N VAL A 195 31.43 11.87 1.10
CA VAL A 195 30.65 13.11 0.88
C VAL A 195 30.05 13.12 -0.54
N ARG A 196 30.83 12.82 -1.58
CA ARG A 196 30.34 12.81 -2.97
C ARG A 196 29.36 11.66 -3.24
N THR A 197 29.65 10.45 -2.77
CA THR A 197 28.81 9.28 -3.02
C THR A 197 27.52 9.30 -2.22
N ILE A 198 27.48 9.85 -1.00
CA ILE A 198 26.24 10.02 -0.24
C ILE A 198 25.29 10.93 -0.99
N TRP A 199 25.75 12.10 -1.46
CA TRP A 199 24.88 13.02 -2.19
C TRP A 199 24.38 12.41 -3.51
N ILE A 200 25.26 11.74 -4.27
CA ILE A 200 24.87 11.05 -5.50
C ILE A 200 23.88 9.91 -5.21
N ALA A 201 24.11 9.13 -4.16
CA ALA A 201 23.22 8.04 -3.76
C ALA A 201 21.86 8.56 -3.30
N ILE A 202 21.81 9.62 -2.49
CA ILE A 202 20.55 10.27 -2.08
C ILE A 202 19.81 10.78 -3.30
N PHE A 203 20.48 11.53 -4.19
CA PHE A 203 19.85 12.07 -5.39
C PHE A 203 19.33 10.95 -6.31
N TYR A 204 20.10 9.88 -6.46
CA TYR A 204 19.71 8.73 -7.24
C TYR A 204 18.53 7.97 -6.63
N VAL A 205 18.51 7.79 -5.30
CA VAL A 205 17.36 7.21 -4.60
C VAL A 205 16.13 8.08 -4.78
N LEU A 206 16.23 9.39 -4.61
CA LEU A 206 15.12 10.32 -4.83
C LEU A 206 14.62 10.28 -6.27
N LEU A 207 15.52 10.23 -7.26
CA LEU A 207 15.16 10.11 -8.67
C LEU A 207 14.45 8.78 -8.97
N VAL A 208 14.97 7.66 -8.45
CA VAL A 208 14.34 6.35 -8.61
C VAL A 208 12.98 6.32 -7.93
N VAL A 209 12.86 6.86 -6.72
CA VAL A 209 11.58 6.98 -6.01
C VAL A 209 10.62 7.84 -6.81
N ALA A 210 11.04 8.98 -7.36
CA ALA A 210 10.20 9.84 -8.17
C ALA A 210 9.71 9.13 -9.45
N LEU A 211 10.61 8.46 -10.18
CA LEU A 211 10.27 7.72 -11.41
C LEU A 211 9.36 6.52 -11.13
N VAL A 212 9.65 5.76 -10.07
CA VAL A 212 8.79 4.64 -9.63
C VAL A 212 7.44 5.17 -9.19
N THR A 213 7.41 6.27 -8.43
CA THR A 213 6.15 6.89 -7.98
C THR A 213 5.33 7.40 -9.15
N GLU A 214 5.96 8.07 -10.13
CA GLU A 214 5.30 8.53 -11.34
C GLU A 214 4.66 7.36 -12.09
N LYS A 215 5.42 6.30 -12.37
CA LYS A 215 4.91 5.13 -13.11
C LYS A 215 3.89 4.30 -12.34
N VAL A 216 4.10 4.12 -11.04
CA VAL A 216 3.11 3.46 -10.18
C VAL A 216 1.85 4.31 -10.09
N SER A 217 1.96 5.64 -10.02
CA SER A 217 0.80 6.53 -9.96
C SER A 217 0.02 6.55 -11.28
N GLU A 218 0.70 6.54 -12.43
CA GLU A 218 0.10 6.44 -13.76
C GLU A 218 -0.65 5.11 -13.90
N PHE A 219 -0.01 3.99 -13.54
CA PHE A 219 -0.64 2.67 -13.53
C PHE A 219 -1.84 2.61 -12.57
N ALA A 220 -1.68 3.11 -11.34
CA ALA A 220 -2.73 3.12 -10.32
C ALA A 220 -3.93 3.96 -10.77
N TRP A 221 -3.69 5.12 -11.40
CA TRP A 221 -4.74 5.97 -11.96
C TRP A 221 -5.50 5.26 -13.08
N GLN A 222 -4.79 4.67 -14.04
CA GLN A 222 -5.42 3.92 -15.14
C GLN A 222 -6.19 2.70 -14.64
N PHE A 223 -5.62 1.94 -13.70
CA PHE A 223 -6.29 0.82 -13.04
C PHE A 223 -7.55 1.26 -12.32
N THR A 224 -7.47 2.35 -11.53
CA THR A 224 -8.61 2.90 -10.81
C THR A 224 -9.69 3.37 -11.78
N HIS A 225 -9.30 4.04 -12.87
CA HIS A 225 -10.21 4.48 -13.92
C HIS A 225 -10.91 3.30 -14.62
N HIS A 226 -10.18 2.24 -14.99
CA HIS A 226 -10.76 1.04 -15.59
C HIS A 226 -11.66 0.28 -14.61
N LEU A 227 -11.22 0.11 -13.37
CA LEU A 227 -12.00 -0.53 -12.32
C LEU A 227 -13.29 0.25 -12.07
N PHE A 228 -13.20 1.58 -11.94
CA PHE A 228 -14.34 2.46 -11.78
C PHE A 228 -15.27 2.31 -12.98
N ARG A 229 -14.78 2.40 -14.22
CA ARG A 229 -15.61 2.27 -15.42
C ARG A 229 -16.36 0.93 -15.50
N ILE A 230 -15.76 -0.18 -15.06
CA ILE A 230 -16.40 -1.50 -15.08
C ILE A 230 -17.43 -1.62 -13.94
N VAL A 231 -17.10 -1.10 -12.76
CA VAL A 231 -17.92 -1.25 -11.56
C VAL A 231 -19.01 -0.18 -11.48
N HIS A 232 -18.84 0.97 -12.11
CA HIS A 232 -19.71 2.11 -11.90
C HIS A 232 -21.12 1.83 -12.41
N SER A 233 -22.04 1.78 -11.46
CA SER A 233 -23.48 1.80 -11.71
C SER A 233 -24.11 2.87 -10.82
N HIS A 234 -25.13 3.54 -11.34
CA HIS A 234 -25.86 4.55 -10.57
C HIS A 234 -26.44 3.96 -9.27
N GLU A 235 -26.86 2.69 -9.29
CA GLU A 235 -27.37 1.99 -8.10
C GLU A 235 -26.32 1.88 -6.98
N ARG A 236 -25.06 1.59 -7.32
CA ARG A 236 -23.98 1.47 -6.32
C ARG A 236 -23.63 2.81 -5.69
N VAL A 237 -23.66 3.88 -6.48
CA VAL A 237 -23.43 5.23 -5.98
C VAL A 237 -24.54 5.63 -5.03
N LEU A 238 -25.80 5.41 -5.41
CA LEU A 238 -26.96 5.69 -4.56
C LEU A 238 -26.87 4.92 -3.24
N PHE A 239 -26.59 3.62 -3.29
CA PHE A 239 -26.40 2.82 -2.07
C PHE A 239 -25.26 3.35 -1.17
N GLY A 240 -24.14 3.78 -1.77
CA GLY A 240 -23.06 4.42 -1.03
C GLY A 240 -23.50 5.72 -0.35
N ILE A 241 -24.30 6.55 -1.03
CA ILE A 241 -24.87 7.79 -0.48
C ILE A 241 -25.82 7.48 0.67
N ASP A 242 -26.68 6.48 0.53
CA ASP A 242 -27.63 6.07 1.57
C ASP A 242 -26.90 5.66 2.86
N VAL A 243 -25.82 4.88 2.71
CA VAL A 243 -24.95 4.50 3.83
C VAL A 243 -24.29 5.73 4.44
N ALA A 244 -23.75 6.64 3.63
CA ALA A 244 -23.12 7.86 4.13
C ALA A 244 -24.11 8.75 4.91
N ILE A 245 -25.35 8.86 4.46
CA ILE A 245 -26.41 9.57 5.18
C ILE A 245 -26.71 8.89 6.52
N GLY A 246 -26.81 7.56 6.54
CA GLY A 246 -26.92 6.79 7.78
C GLY A 246 -25.77 7.07 8.76
N VAL A 247 -24.53 7.09 8.26
CA VAL A 247 -23.34 7.43 9.06
C VAL A 247 -23.42 8.86 9.62
N ALA A 248 -23.83 9.84 8.81
CA ALA A 248 -23.99 11.22 9.24
C ALA A 248 -25.00 11.32 10.40
N ILE A 249 -26.17 10.69 10.24
CA ILE A 249 -27.23 10.70 11.25
C ILE A 249 -26.76 10.02 12.54
N GLY A 250 -26.08 8.88 12.44
CA GLY A 250 -25.53 8.20 13.63
C GLY A 250 -24.47 9.02 14.37
N HIS A 251 -23.66 9.79 13.64
CA HIS A 251 -22.71 10.73 14.22
C HIS A 251 -23.42 11.88 14.96
N TYR A 252 -24.31 12.61 14.29
CA TYR A 252 -24.98 13.78 14.87
C TYR A 252 -25.94 13.45 16.02
N THR A 253 -26.58 12.28 15.97
CA THR A 253 -27.44 11.81 17.07
C THR A 253 -26.65 11.21 18.24
N GLY A 254 -25.36 10.93 18.05
CA GLY A 254 -24.55 10.21 19.03
C GLY A 254 -25.02 8.76 19.23
N ASN A 255 -25.74 8.16 18.29
CA ASN A 255 -26.25 6.79 18.38
C ASN A 255 -26.04 6.03 17.07
N ALA A 256 -25.10 5.07 17.08
CA ALA A 256 -24.79 4.27 15.90
C ALA A 256 -25.97 3.40 15.42
N ILE A 257 -26.84 2.94 16.33
CA ILE A 257 -28.03 2.16 15.98
C ILE A 257 -29.00 3.02 15.16
N LEU A 258 -29.20 4.28 15.57
CA LEU A 258 -30.01 5.22 14.79
C LEU A 258 -29.40 5.49 13.42
N GLY A 259 -28.07 5.56 13.32
CA GLY A 259 -27.38 5.66 12.02
C GLY A 259 -27.62 4.45 11.13
N GLY A 260 -27.54 3.24 11.70
CA GLY A 260 -27.90 1.98 11.03
C GLY A 260 -29.34 1.99 10.49
N LEU A 261 -30.30 2.31 11.35
CA LEU A 261 -31.72 2.37 10.97
C LEU A 261 -32.00 3.46 9.93
N ALA A 262 -31.35 4.61 10.05
CA ALA A 262 -31.49 5.70 9.10
C ALA A 262 -30.97 5.32 7.71
N GLY A 263 -29.83 4.63 7.62
CA GLY A 263 -29.31 4.09 6.36
C GLY A 263 -30.29 3.12 5.70
N VAL A 264 -30.92 2.22 6.47
CA VAL A 264 -31.97 1.32 5.96
C VAL A 264 -33.20 2.10 5.47
N ALA A 265 -33.71 3.01 6.29
CA ALA A 265 -34.90 3.78 5.96
C ALA A 265 -34.68 4.60 4.68
N TRP A 266 -33.51 5.21 4.56
CA TRP A 266 -33.13 5.99 3.39
C TRP A 266 -32.97 5.11 2.14
N TRP A 267 -32.31 3.95 2.25
CA TRP A 267 -32.22 3.00 1.15
C TRP A 267 -33.59 2.49 0.67
N ILE A 268 -34.51 2.17 1.59
CA ILE A 268 -35.88 1.75 1.23
C ILE A 268 -36.59 2.88 0.49
N LEU A 269 -36.43 4.12 0.96
CA LEU A 269 -37.02 5.31 0.37
C LEU A 269 -36.46 5.55 -1.05
N ASP A 270 -35.13 5.50 -1.20
CA ASP A 270 -34.43 5.70 -2.47
C ASP A 270 -34.84 4.64 -3.50
N TRP A 271 -34.91 3.38 -3.09
CA TRP A 271 -35.40 2.29 -3.93
C TRP A 271 -36.83 2.52 -4.43
N HIS A 272 -37.74 2.95 -3.56
CA HIS A 272 -39.14 3.15 -3.95
C HIS A 272 -39.37 4.44 -4.74
N LEU A 273 -38.68 5.53 -4.42
CA LEU A 273 -38.85 6.82 -5.09
C LEU A 273 -38.02 6.90 -6.37
N ILE A 274 -36.73 6.62 -6.30
CA ILE A 274 -35.82 6.83 -7.43
C ILE A 274 -35.87 5.63 -8.37
N SER A 275 -35.64 4.41 -7.88
CA SER A 275 -35.54 3.25 -8.77
C SER A 275 -36.87 2.87 -9.43
N LEU A 276 -37.95 2.82 -8.64
CA LEU A 276 -39.26 2.43 -9.16
C LEU A 276 -39.99 3.56 -9.90
N LYS A 277 -40.09 4.77 -9.32
CA LYS A 277 -40.88 5.84 -9.93
C LYS A 277 -40.10 6.65 -10.96
N LEU A 278 -38.88 7.08 -10.63
CA LEU A 278 -38.11 7.98 -11.49
C LEU A 278 -37.44 7.23 -12.65
N MET A 279 -36.71 6.16 -12.34
CA MET A 279 -35.92 5.43 -13.32
C MET A 279 -36.70 4.32 -14.05
N LYS A 280 -37.91 3.99 -13.58
CA LYS A 280 -38.77 2.93 -14.12
C LYS A 280 -38.00 1.61 -14.32
N VAL A 281 -37.05 1.31 -13.45
CA VAL A 281 -36.26 0.07 -13.52
C VAL A 281 -37.22 -1.08 -13.27
N GLN A 282 -37.46 -1.91 -14.29
CA GLN A 282 -38.23 -3.13 -14.08
C GLN A 282 -37.39 -4.08 -13.22
N PRO A 283 -37.92 -4.58 -12.09
CA PRO A 283 -37.20 -5.57 -11.29
C PRO A 283 -36.88 -6.75 -12.20
N ALA A 284 -35.59 -7.12 -12.28
CA ALA A 284 -35.16 -8.28 -13.05
C ALA A 284 -35.97 -9.49 -12.55
N ARG A 285 -36.83 -10.03 -13.42
CA ARG A 285 -37.64 -11.23 -13.16
C ARG A 285 -36.74 -12.45 -12.99
#